data_AF-A0A0B7C509-F1
#
_entry.id   AF-A0A0B7C509-F1
#
_cell.length_a   1.000
_cell.length_b   1.000
_cell.length_c   1.000
_cell.angle_alpha   90.00
_cell.angle_beta   90.00
_cell.angle_gamma   90.00
#
_symmetry.space_group_name_H-M   'P 1'
#
loop_
_entity.id
_entity.type
_entity.pdbx_description
1 polymer ?
#
loop_
_entity_poly.entity_id
_entity_poly.type
_entity_poly.pdbx_seq_one_letter_code
_entity_poly.pdbx_strand_id
1 'polypeptide(L)'
;WILYNVEPPPRTPLELSQFAGVFNWTAFYRRDSDVPVRYGGYTNYPMPASVKFTKSMKPNWAQENNRFSAWMSSNCFDFNRRQLVIADLKAHLGDDMDLYGKCGGRRCPETICYD
;
A
#
# COMPACT_ATOMS: atom_id res chain seq x y z
N TRP A 1 -12.78 -21.72 15.99
CA TRP A 1 -13.00 -20.29 15.72
C TRP A 1 -11.75 -19.68 15.13
N ILE A 2 -11.90 -18.74 14.18
CA ILE A 2 -10.78 -18.04 13.53
C ILE A 2 -10.82 -16.56 13.97
N LEU A 3 -9.69 -16.01 14.39
CA LEU A 3 -9.54 -14.57 14.60
C LEU A 3 -9.09 -13.90 13.28
N TYR A 4 -9.91 -13.01 12.74
CA TYR A 4 -9.65 -12.29 11.49
C TYR A 4 -9.33 -10.81 11.77
N ASN A 5 -8.19 -10.31 11.26
CA ASN A 5 -7.84 -8.90 11.34
C ASN A 5 -6.73 -8.51 10.35
N VAL A 6 -6.95 -7.44 9.59
CA VAL A 6 -5.96 -6.91 8.63
C VAL A 6 -5.37 -5.56 9.05
N GLU A 7 -5.74 -5.06 10.23
CA GLU A 7 -5.22 -3.83 10.82
C GLU A 7 -4.04 -4.11 11.77
N PRO A 8 -3.05 -3.20 11.91
CA PRO A 8 -1.97 -3.37 12.87
C PRO A 8 -2.47 -3.26 14.32
N PRO A 9 -1.73 -3.78 15.33
CA PRO A 9 -2.18 -3.78 16.73
C PRO A 9 -2.66 -2.43 17.28
N PRO A 10 -2.01 -1.27 16.98
CA PRO A 10 -2.52 0.04 17.42
C PRO A 10 -3.89 0.43 16.85
N ARG A 11 -4.37 -0.27 15.81
CA ARG A 11 -5.65 -0.08 15.14
C ARG A 11 -6.66 -1.19 15.45
N THR A 12 -6.32 -2.10 16.35
CA THR A 12 -7.21 -3.17 16.80
C THR A 12 -7.66 -2.85 18.23
N PRO A 13 -8.80 -2.16 18.44
CA PRO A 13 -9.29 -1.79 19.76
C PRO A 13 -9.93 -3.00 20.47
N LEU A 14 -9.16 -4.07 20.63
CA LEU A 14 -9.58 -5.31 21.25
C LEU A 14 -8.56 -5.71 22.31
N GLU A 15 -9.03 -5.91 23.54
CA GLU A 15 -8.25 -6.51 24.61
C GLU A 15 -8.10 -8.02 24.34
N LEU A 16 -7.12 -8.37 23.51
CA LEU A 16 -6.89 -9.76 23.06
C LEU A 16 -6.66 -10.75 24.21
N SER A 17 -6.20 -10.27 25.36
CA SER A 17 -6.01 -11.05 26.58
C SER A 17 -7.30 -11.71 27.08
N GLN A 18 -8.46 -11.05 26.90
CA GLN A 18 -9.76 -11.58 27.31
C GLN A 18 -10.22 -12.77 26.46
N PHE A 19 -9.60 -12.98 25.30
CA PHE A 19 -9.93 -14.03 24.34
C PHE A 19 -8.85 -15.12 24.28
N ALA A 20 -7.99 -15.19 25.30
CA ALA A 20 -6.96 -16.21 25.39
C ALA A 20 -7.58 -17.62 25.32
N GLY A 21 -7.11 -18.45 24.39
CA GLY A 21 -7.59 -19.82 24.20
C GLY A 21 -8.94 -19.95 23.47
N VAL A 22 -9.57 -18.86 23.04
CA VAL A 22 -10.87 -18.91 22.31
C VAL A 22 -10.68 -19.29 20.83
N PHE A 23 -9.61 -18.77 20.21
CA PHE A 23 -9.36 -18.94 18.78
C PHE A 23 -8.32 -20.03 18.55
N ASN A 24 -8.62 -20.93 17.61
CA ASN A 24 -7.72 -22.02 17.24
C ASN A 24 -6.82 -21.63 16.06
N TRP A 25 -7.26 -20.67 15.23
CA TRP A 25 -6.62 -20.27 13.99
C TRP A 25 -6.64 -18.75 13.84
N THR A 26 -5.68 -18.21 13.11
CA THR A 26 -5.53 -16.79 12.81
C THR A 26 -5.60 -16.52 11.31
N ALA A 27 -6.30 -15.46 10.92
CA ALA A 27 -6.35 -14.96 9.55
C ALA A 27 -5.94 -13.49 9.52
N PHE A 28 -4.65 -13.21 9.26
CA PHE A 28 -4.04 -11.88 9.42
C PHE A 28 -3.21 -11.46 8.21
N TYR A 29 -2.87 -10.17 8.17
CA TYR A 29 -1.89 -9.62 7.21
C TYR A 29 -0.45 -10.12 7.43
N ARG A 30 -0.15 -10.64 8.62
CA ARG A 30 1.18 -11.16 8.93
C ARG A 30 1.39 -12.50 8.23
N ARG A 31 2.61 -12.75 7.76
CA ARG A 31 2.95 -13.97 7.02
C ARG A 31 2.99 -15.22 7.89
N ASP A 32 3.00 -15.06 9.22
CA ASP A 32 3.04 -16.15 10.20
C ASP A 32 1.65 -16.55 10.73
N SER A 33 0.56 -16.04 10.15
CA SER A 33 -0.80 -16.51 10.48
C SER A 33 -1.14 -17.82 9.77
N ASP A 34 -2.03 -18.62 10.35
CA ASP A 34 -2.49 -19.90 9.77
C ASP A 34 -3.10 -19.72 8.37
N VAL A 35 -3.83 -18.62 8.16
CA VAL A 35 -4.42 -18.25 6.87
C VAL A 35 -4.01 -16.81 6.52
N PRO A 36 -2.93 -16.60 5.74
CA PRO A 36 -2.50 -15.26 5.36
C PRO A 36 -3.56 -14.49 4.55
N VAL A 37 -3.96 -13.32 5.02
CA VAL A 37 -4.92 -12.42 4.36
C VAL A 37 -4.21 -11.14 3.93
N ARG A 38 -4.09 -10.93 2.63
CA ARG A 38 -3.51 -9.69 2.10
C ARG A 38 -4.55 -8.57 2.11
N TYR A 39 -4.14 -7.35 2.48
CA TYR A 39 -5.00 -6.16 2.45
C TYR A 39 -5.50 -5.86 1.03
N GLY A 40 -4.69 -6.18 0.02
CA GLY A 40 -5.02 -6.05 -1.39
C GLY A 40 -4.05 -6.84 -2.26
N GLY A 41 -4.16 -6.66 -3.57
CA GLY A 41 -3.29 -7.31 -4.52
C GLY A 41 -3.26 -6.55 -5.84
N TYR A 42 -2.25 -6.83 -6.64
CA TYR A 42 -2.17 -6.29 -8.00
C TYR A 42 -3.03 -7.15 -8.93
N THR A 43 -3.82 -6.48 -9.74
CA THR A 43 -4.49 -7.10 -10.90
C THR A 43 -3.82 -6.61 -12.18
N ASN A 44 -4.03 -7.36 -13.26
CA ASN A 44 -3.60 -6.90 -14.57
C ASN A 44 -4.32 -5.58 -14.90
N TYR A 45 -3.56 -4.55 -15.26
CA TYR A 45 -4.14 -3.30 -15.69
C TYR A 45 -5.01 -3.55 -16.92
N PRO A 46 -6.33 -3.22 -16.89
CA PRO A 46 -7.20 -3.44 -18.03
C PRO A 46 -6.73 -2.54 -19.15
N MET A 47 -6.16 -3.14 -20.20
CA MET A 47 -5.71 -2.37 -21.35
C MET A 47 -6.91 -1.78 -22.07
N PRO A 48 -6.91 -0.47 -22.37
CA PRO A 48 -7.89 0.10 -23.27
C PRO A 48 -7.84 -0.64 -24.60
N ALA A 49 -9.00 -0.91 -25.22
CA ALA A 49 -9.07 -1.60 -26.51
C ALA A 49 -8.28 -0.89 -27.64
N SER A 50 -7.98 0.41 -27.46
CA SER A 50 -7.14 1.22 -28.34
C SER A 50 -5.64 0.90 -28.24
N VAL A 51 -5.18 0.27 -27.15
CA VAL A 51 -3.77 -0.07 -26.95
C VAL A 51 -3.52 -1.49 -27.44
N LYS A 52 -3.21 -1.61 -28.74
CA LYS A 52 -2.77 -2.87 -29.35
C LYS A 52 -1.26 -3.01 -29.17
N PHE A 53 -0.82 -3.65 -28.09
CA PHE A 53 0.58 -4.10 -28.03
C PHE A 53 0.80 -5.16 -29.10
N THR A 54 1.47 -4.80 -30.19
CA THR A 54 2.05 -5.79 -31.08
C THR A 54 3.11 -6.56 -30.29
N LYS A 55 3.33 -7.86 -30.58
CA LYS A 55 4.34 -8.70 -29.89
C LYS A 55 5.76 -8.08 -29.88
N SER A 56 6.02 -7.11 -30.77
CA SER A 56 7.26 -6.34 -30.90
C SER A 56 7.34 -5.09 -30.03
N MET A 57 6.23 -4.64 -29.44
CA MET A 57 6.16 -3.43 -28.63
C MET A 57 6.46 -3.80 -27.17
N LYS A 58 7.71 -3.60 -26.76
CA LYS A 58 8.11 -3.59 -25.34
C LYS A 58 8.06 -2.12 -24.88
N PRO A 59 6.91 -1.61 -24.42
CA PRO A 59 6.85 -0.25 -23.88
C PRO A 59 7.89 -0.14 -22.77
N ASN A 60 8.76 0.86 -22.89
CA ASN A 60 9.66 1.19 -21.80
C ASN A 60 8.92 2.15 -20.85
N TRP A 61 8.22 1.63 -19.85
CA TRP A 61 7.52 2.48 -18.87
C TRP A 61 8.48 3.38 -18.06
N ALA A 62 9.78 3.08 -18.07
CA ALA A 62 10.79 3.94 -17.45
C ALA A 62 11.19 5.13 -18.34
N GLN A 63 10.85 5.15 -19.64
CA GLN A 63 11.19 6.25 -20.53
C GLN A 63 10.46 7.55 -20.17
N GLU A 64 9.24 7.44 -19.64
CA GLU A 64 8.44 8.59 -19.18
C GLU A 64 8.53 8.79 -17.66
N ASN A 65 8.98 7.78 -16.91
CA ASN A 65 9.13 7.87 -15.47
C ASN A 65 10.49 8.47 -15.09
N ASN A 66 10.54 9.80 -15.05
CA ASN A 66 11.74 10.57 -14.75
C ASN A 66 12.03 10.70 -13.24
N ARG A 67 11.26 10.03 -12.37
CA ARG A 67 11.40 10.09 -10.92
C ARG A 67 11.80 8.73 -10.37
N PHE A 68 12.70 8.73 -9.40
CA PHE A 68 13.24 7.49 -8.84
C PHE A 68 12.20 6.74 -7.99
N SER A 69 11.38 7.47 -7.22
CA SER A 69 10.44 6.87 -6.29
C SER A 69 9.19 7.72 -6.09
N ALA A 70 8.13 7.08 -5.59
CA ALA A 70 6.91 7.75 -5.19
C ALA A 70 6.37 7.14 -3.89
N TRP A 71 5.79 7.97 -3.04
CA TRP A 71 5.05 7.56 -1.86
C TRP A 71 3.61 8.06 -1.95
N MET A 72 2.66 7.14 -1.81
CA MET A 72 1.22 7.40 -1.88
C MET A 72 0.60 7.09 -0.51
N SER A 73 -0.12 8.04 0.09
CA SER A 73 -0.77 7.80 1.37
C SER A 73 -1.97 8.72 1.65
N SER A 74 -3.07 8.10 2.09
CA SER A 74 -4.32 8.75 2.49
C SER A 74 -4.51 8.82 4.02
N ASN A 75 -3.89 7.93 4.79
CA ASN A 75 -4.06 7.81 6.24
C ASN A 75 -2.84 8.37 6.98
N CYS A 76 -2.88 9.63 7.44
CA CYS A 76 -1.70 10.30 8.00
C CYS A 76 -1.41 9.96 9.47
N PHE A 77 -2.21 9.11 10.11
CA PHE A 77 -1.90 8.63 11.45
C PHE A 77 -0.63 7.80 11.43
N ASP A 78 0.24 8.06 12.40
CA ASP A 78 1.61 7.57 12.36
C ASP A 78 2.06 6.90 13.66
N PHE A 79 1.41 5.78 13.98
CA PHE A 79 1.75 4.98 15.16
C PHE A 79 3.17 4.38 15.09
N ASN A 80 3.67 4.14 13.88
CA ASN A 80 4.95 3.47 13.63
C ASN A 80 6.03 4.40 13.07
N ARG A 81 5.85 5.73 13.20
CA ARG A 81 6.81 6.75 12.74
C ARG A 81 7.20 6.66 11.26
N ARG A 82 6.30 6.14 10.42
CA ARG A 82 6.46 6.04 8.98
C ARG A 82 6.71 7.42 8.35
N GLN A 83 6.16 8.50 8.90
CA GLN A 83 6.36 9.86 8.37
C GLN A 83 7.80 10.33 8.58
N LEU A 84 8.46 9.90 9.67
CA LEU A 84 9.88 10.21 9.87
C LEU A 84 10.75 9.55 8.80
N VAL A 85 10.47 8.29 8.47
CA VAL A 85 11.18 7.57 7.40
C VAL A 85 10.94 8.23 6.05
N ILE A 86 9.70 8.62 5.76
CA ILE A 86 9.37 9.31 4.50
C ILE A 86 10.03 10.69 4.43
N ALA A 87 10.08 11.44 5.52
CA ALA A 87 10.76 12.74 5.57
C ALA A 87 12.27 12.61 5.34
N ASP A 88 12.90 11.61 5.97
CA ASP A 88 14.32 11.31 5.78
C ASP A 88 14.62 10.88 4.34
N LEU A 89 13.82 9.98 3.76
CA LEU A 89 13.94 9.59 2.36
C LEU A 89 13.77 10.79 1.41
N LYS A 90 12.79 11.67 1.68
CA LYS A 90 12.57 12.87 0.87
C LYS A 90 13.73 13.86 0.97
N ALA A 91 14.37 13.99 2.13
CA ALA A 91 15.55 14.83 2.30
C ALA A 91 16.75 14.30 1.48
N HIS A 92 16.93 12.97 1.42
CA HIS A 92 18.01 12.35 0.64
C HIS A 92 17.76 12.34 -0.87
N LEU A 93 16.51 12.09 -1.29
CA LEU A 93 16.14 11.94 -2.70
C LEU A 93 15.71 13.25 -3.37
N GLY A 94 15.40 14.29 -2.60
CA GLY A 94 14.99 15.58 -3.12
C GLY A 94 13.82 15.45 -4.09
N ASP A 95 13.94 16.01 -5.28
CA ASP A 95 12.89 16.00 -6.30
C ASP A 95 12.65 14.63 -6.94
N ASP A 96 13.53 13.65 -6.74
CA ASP A 96 13.39 12.30 -7.29
C ASP A 96 12.45 11.40 -6.48
N MET A 97 11.88 11.93 -5.39
CA MET A 97 10.81 11.29 -4.62
C MET A 97 9.54 12.12 -4.66
N ASP A 98 8.50 11.60 -5.28
CA ASP A 98 7.19 12.24 -5.32
C ASP A 98 6.30 11.81 -4.15
N LEU A 99 5.56 12.75 -3.57
CA LEU A 99 4.63 12.50 -2.46
C LEU A 99 3.20 12.74 -2.94
N TYR A 100 2.34 11.74 -2.81
CA TYR A 100 0.95 11.74 -3.28
C TYR A 100 -0.04 11.41 -2.16
N GLY A 101 -1.30 11.78 -2.37
CA GLY A 101 -2.41 11.54 -1.46
C GLY A 101 -2.53 12.62 -0.36
N LYS A 102 -3.46 12.39 0.58
CA LYS A 102 -3.75 13.34 1.68
C LYS A 102 -2.51 13.73 2.48
N CYS A 103 -1.55 12.82 2.62
CA CYS A 103 -0.34 13.04 3.41
C CYS A 103 0.85 13.58 2.60
N GLY A 104 0.79 13.55 1.27
CA GLY A 104 1.88 13.96 0.37
C GLY A 104 1.65 15.26 -0.39
N GLY A 105 0.47 15.86 -0.28
CA GLY A 105 0.15 17.17 -0.88
C GLY A 105 -0.26 17.10 -2.35
N ARG A 106 0.39 16.29 -3.19
CA ARG A 106 -0.09 16.05 -4.57
C ARG A 106 -1.31 15.14 -4.54
N ARG A 107 -2.37 15.51 -5.25
CA ARG A 107 -3.58 14.68 -5.39
C ARG A 107 -3.70 14.23 -6.84
N CYS A 108 -4.12 12.99 -7.05
CA CYS A 108 -4.58 12.56 -8.36
C CYS A 108 -5.75 13.47 -8.79
N PRO A 109 -5.88 13.83 -10.08
CA PRO A 109 -7.16 14.26 -10.61
C PRO A 109 -8.18 13.18 -10.23
N GLU A 110 -9.33 13.57 -9.70
CA GLU A 110 -10.30 12.72 -8.97
C GLU A 110 -10.82 11.48 -9.71
N THR A 111 -10.37 11.23 -10.95
CA THR A 111 -10.97 10.22 -11.81
C THR A 111 -10.43 8.81 -11.65
N ILE A 112 -9.18 8.54 -11.24
CA ILE A 112 -8.72 7.13 -11.15
C ILE A 112 -7.55 6.94 -10.16
N CYS A 113 -7.83 6.96 -8.87
CA CYS A 113 -6.95 6.35 -7.87
C CYS A 113 -7.84 5.46 -7.00
N TYR A 114 -8.11 4.24 -7.49
CA TYR A 114 -8.79 3.22 -6.69
C TYR A 114 -7.75 2.56 -5.79
N ASP A 115 -8.03 2.53 -4.48
CA ASP A 115 -7.36 1.67 -3.51
C ASP A 115 -7.57 0.18 -3.84
#